data_AF-A0A1Y5RP98-F1
#
_entry.id   AF-A0A1Y5RP98-F1
#
_cell.length_a   1.000
_cell.length_b   1.000
_cell.length_c   1.000
_cell.angle_alpha   90.00
_cell.angle_beta   90.00
_cell.angle_gamma   90.00
#
_symmetry.space_group_name_H-M   'P 1'
#
loop_
_entity.id
_entity.type
_entity.pdbx_description
1 polymer ?
#
loop_
_entity_poly.entity_id
_entity_poly.type
_entity_poly.pdbx_seq_one_letter_code
_entity_poly.pdbx_strand_id
1 'polypeptide(L)'
;MGDETTVPDWDGLGGREVAPALARAVLRLLAALGAHGIAEVPLRSGRRVDVMALDRNGAITVVEIKSSIADFRSDRKWPEYLDYCERFFFAVPAGFPVEILPAEQGLIVADRFEAAIVREAPLRVLNPARRKNLTLRFARTAAERLRQRDDPGPAFQGATLSGVQR
;
A
#
# COMPACT_ATOMS: atom_id res chain seq x y z
N MET A 1 27.59 19.48 -4.28
CA MET A 1 26.18 19.84 -4.05
C MET A 1 25.39 19.07 -5.11
N GLY A 2 25.11 17.80 -4.83
CA GLY A 2 24.39 16.93 -5.76
C GLY A 2 22.91 17.30 -5.71
N ASP A 3 22.29 17.39 -6.87
CA ASP A 3 20.88 17.73 -7.06
C ASP A 3 19.97 16.84 -6.18
N GLU A 4 19.36 17.42 -5.15
CA GLU A 4 18.43 16.76 -4.22
C GLU A 4 17.05 16.44 -4.86
N THR A 5 16.90 16.69 -6.17
CA THR A 5 15.61 16.66 -6.88
C THR A 5 15.50 15.63 -8.00
N THR A 6 16.57 14.91 -8.35
CA THR A 6 16.52 13.93 -9.44
C THR A 6 16.04 12.57 -8.95
N VAL A 7 14.76 12.28 -9.18
CA VAL A 7 14.28 10.90 -9.35
C VAL A 7 15.20 10.23 -10.38
N PRO A 8 15.72 9.01 -10.12
CA PRO A 8 16.47 8.25 -11.12
C PRO A 8 15.71 8.26 -12.45
N ASP A 9 16.40 8.31 -13.59
CA ASP A 9 15.73 8.28 -14.90
C ASP A 9 14.96 6.96 -15.06
N TRP A 10 13.66 7.03 -14.80
CA TRP A 10 12.72 5.92 -14.74
C TRP A 10 12.18 5.62 -16.15
N ASP A 11 13.06 5.28 -17.08
CA ASP A 11 12.74 5.00 -18.49
C ASP A 11 11.76 6.03 -19.12
N GLY A 12 11.91 7.32 -18.80
CA GLY A 12 11.08 8.40 -19.33
C GLY A 12 9.69 8.62 -18.70
N LEU A 13 9.35 8.01 -17.56
CA LEU A 13 8.13 8.32 -16.81
C LEU A 13 8.24 9.68 -16.11
N GLY A 14 7.17 10.49 -16.16
CA GLY A 14 7.10 11.71 -15.37
C GLY A 14 6.99 11.42 -13.88
N GLY A 15 7.50 12.29 -13.00
CA GLY A 15 7.54 12.05 -11.55
C GLY A 15 6.19 11.70 -10.88
N ARG A 16 5.05 12.10 -11.46
CA ARG A 16 3.70 11.73 -10.99
C ARG A 16 3.26 10.30 -11.33
N GLU A 17 3.92 9.65 -12.30
CA GLU A 17 3.58 8.30 -12.76
C GLU A 17 4.37 7.21 -12.02
N VAL A 18 5.44 7.61 -11.32
CA VAL A 18 6.34 6.71 -10.58
C VAL A 18 5.61 5.98 -9.45
N ALA A 19 4.88 6.69 -8.58
CA ALA A 19 4.19 6.05 -7.46
C ALA A 19 3.11 5.03 -7.90
N PRO A 20 2.24 5.33 -8.88
CA PRO A 20 1.34 4.32 -9.45
C PRO A 20 2.06 3.13 -10.09
N ALA A 21 3.22 3.33 -10.73
CA ALA A 21 4.00 2.24 -11.30
C ALA A 21 4.58 1.33 -10.21
N LEU A 22 5.18 1.92 -9.16
CA LEU A 22 5.65 1.21 -7.98
C LEU A 22 4.53 0.40 -7.33
N ALA A 23 3.35 0.99 -7.15
CA ALA A 23 2.20 0.30 -6.57
C ALA A 23 1.82 -0.96 -7.38
N ARG A 24 1.82 -0.87 -8.72
CA ARG A 24 1.52 -2.02 -9.58
C ARG A 24 2.57 -3.12 -9.44
N ALA A 25 3.85 -2.77 -9.43
CA ALA A 25 4.94 -3.73 -9.29
C ALA A 25 4.88 -4.44 -7.92
N VAL A 26 4.66 -3.68 -6.84
CA VAL A 26 4.45 -4.20 -5.48
C VAL A 26 3.27 -5.17 -5.43
N LEU A 27 2.12 -4.80 -6.01
CA LEU A 27 0.93 -5.65 -6.01
C LEU A 27 1.16 -6.97 -6.74
N ARG A 28 1.93 -6.97 -7.84
CA ARG A 28 2.32 -8.20 -8.56
C ARG A 28 3.22 -9.08 -7.72
N LEU A 29 4.24 -8.50 -7.07
CA LEU A 29 5.13 -9.21 -6.15
C LEU A 29 4.35 -9.86 -5.01
N LEU A 30 3.48 -9.10 -4.33
CA LEU A 30 2.67 -9.62 -3.23
C LEU A 30 1.79 -10.78 -3.72
N ALA A 31 1.16 -10.64 -4.89
CA ALA A 31 0.35 -11.70 -5.48
C ALA A 31 1.16 -12.98 -5.76
N ALA A 32 2.39 -12.84 -6.28
CA ALA A 32 3.30 -13.97 -6.49
C ALA A 32 3.70 -14.66 -5.18
N LEU A 33 3.73 -13.92 -4.07
CA LEU A 33 4.01 -14.44 -2.72
C LEU A 33 2.74 -14.96 -1.98
N GLY A 34 1.59 -15.00 -2.65
CA GLY A 34 0.34 -15.50 -2.07
C GLY A 34 -0.39 -14.50 -1.15
N ALA A 35 -0.10 -13.21 -1.29
CA ALA A 35 -0.82 -12.12 -0.65
C ALA A 35 -1.52 -11.23 -1.69
N HIS A 36 -2.76 -10.85 -1.45
CA HIS A 36 -3.54 -10.04 -2.39
C HIS A 36 -3.87 -8.69 -1.79
N GLY A 37 -3.64 -7.62 -2.56
CA GLY A 37 -3.76 -6.26 -2.09
C GLY A 37 -4.51 -5.32 -3.01
N ILE A 38 -4.79 -4.13 -2.49
CA ILE A 38 -5.31 -2.98 -3.23
C ILE A 38 -4.50 -1.75 -2.81
N ALA A 39 -4.38 -0.78 -3.73
CA ALA A 39 -3.71 0.49 -3.45
C ALA A 39 -4.61 1.46 -2.67
N GLU A 40 -4.08 2.53 -2.10
CA GLU A 40 -4.83 3.68 -1.59
C GLU A 40 -5.93 3.30 -0.56
N VAL A 41 -5.62 2.52 0.48
CA VAL A 41 -6.63 2.04 1.44
C VAL A 41 -6.86 3.05 2.57
N PRO A 42 -8.07 3.63 2.70
CA PRO A 42 -8.35 4.61 3.74
C PRO A 42 -8.34 3.95 5.12
N LEU A 43 -7.88 4.66 6.15
CA LEU A 43 -7.88 4.22 7.54
C LEU A 43 -8.91 5.00 8.37
N ARG A 44 -9.26 4.50 9.57
CA ARG A 44 -10.15 5.22 10.50
C ARG A 44 -9.55 6.54 11.01
N SER A 45 -8.23 6.69 10.97
CA SER A 45 -7.53 7.92 11.35
C SER A 45 -7.73 9.07 10.36
N GLY A 46 -8.43 8.85 9.24
CA GLY A 46 -8.52 9.80 8.13
C GLY A 46 -7.29 9.79 7.21
N ARG A 47 -6.29 8.97 7.52
CA ARG A 47 -5.13 8.68 6.67
C ARG A 47 -5.46 7.64 5.61
N ARG A 48 -4.49 7.36 4.75
CA ARG A 48 -4.54 6.32 3.73
C ARG A 48 -3.17 5.66 3.67
N VAL A 49 -3.14 4.35 3.50
CA VAL A 49 -1.90 3.61 3.20
C VAL A 49 -1.84 3.36 1.70
N ASP A 50 -0.63 3.43 1.14
CA ASP A 50 -0.44 3.32 -0.31
C ASP A 50 -0.78 1.93 -0.84
N VAL A 51 -0.39 0.87 -0.13
CA VAL A 51 -0.84 -0.50 -0.41
C VAL A 51 -1.15 -1.22 0.89
N MET A 52 -2.26 -1.96 0.90
CA MET A 52 -2.58 -2.95 1.93
C MET A 52 -2.81 -4.29 1.24
N ALA A 53 -2.33 -5.37 1.86
CA ALA A 53 -2.54 -6.74 1.37
C ALA A 53 -2.84 -7.71 2.51
N LEU A 54 -3.57 -8.78 2.16
CA LEU A 54 -3.90 -9.90 3.03
C LEU A 54 -3.30 -11.19 2.46
N ASP A 55 -2.64 -11.97 3.31
CA ASP A 55 -2.24 -13.35 2.97
C ASP A 55 -3.36 -14.37 3.31
N ARG A 56 -3.11 -15.65 3.01
CA ARG A 56 -4.05 -16.75 3.29
C ARG A 56 -4.43 -16.91 4.77
N ASN A 57 -3.59 -16.44 5.69
CA ASN A 57 -3.83 -16.49 7.13
C ASN A 57 -4.53 -15.22 7.64
N GLY A 58 -4.80 -14.25 6.74
CA GLY A 58 -5.34 -12.95 7.07
C GLY A 58 -4.31 -11.99 7.68
N ALA A 59 -3.01 -12.30 7.57
CA ALA A 59 -1.97 -11.39 8.03
C ALA A 59 -1.95 -10.14 7.16
N ILE A 60 -1.88 -8.98 7.82
CA ILE A 60 -1.99 -7.69 7.14
C ILE A 60 -0.59 -7.14 6.82
N THR A 61 -0.31 -6.92 5.54
CA THR A 61 0.88 -6.21 5.08
C THR A 61 0.50 -4.81 4.63
N VAL A 62 1.26 -3.82 5.08
CA VAL A 62 1.21 -2.44 4.57
C VAL A 62 2.51 -2.14 3.85
N VAL A 63 2.41 -1.50 2.68
CA VAL A 63 3.56 -0.99 1.94
C VAL A 63 3.36 0.50 1.73
N GLU A 64 4.36 1.27 2.13
CA GLU A 64 4.43 2.72 1.96
C GLU A 64 5.38 3.06 0.81
N ILE A 65 4.88 3.74 -0.21
CA ILE A 65 5.64 4.04 -1.43
C ILE A 65 6.35 5.37 -1.26
N LYS A 66 7.67 5.39 -1.45
CA LYS A 66 8.47 6.62 -1.50
C LYS A 66 9.09 6.78 -2.87
N SER A 67 8.46 7.65 -3.66
CA SER A 67 8.87 7.93 -5.04
C SER A 67 10.13 8.78 -5.16
N SER A 68 10.48 9.52 -4.10
CA SER A 68 11.66 10.39 -4.04
C SER A 68 12.16 10.60 -2.60
N ILE A 69 13.36 11.15 -2.46
CA ILE A 69 13.92 11.53 -1.14
C ILE A 69 13.03 12.60 -0.47
N ALA A 70 12.50 13.55 -1.24
CA ALA A 70 11.62 14.60 -0.74
C ALA A 70 10.31 14.03 -0.18
N ASP A 71 9.71 13.07 -0.90
CA ASP A 71 8.53 12.32 -0.47
C ASP A 71 8.77 11.68 0.91
N PHE A 72 9.86 10.92 1.06
CA PHE A 72 10.25 10.32 2.35
C PHE A 72 10.47 11.35 3.46
N ARG A 73 11.23 12.43 3.19
CA ARG A 73 11.53 13.46 4.21
C ARG A 73 10.27 14.23 4.65
N SER A 74 9.28 14.36 3.76
CA SER A 74 8.04 15.07 4.05
C SER A 74 7.04 14.22 4.84
N ASP A 75 7.04 12.90 4.63
CA ASP A 75 6.17 12.00 5.37
C ASP A 75 6.76 11.60 6.73
N ARG A 76 6.40 12.38 7.74
CA ARG A 76 6.80 12.12 9.13
C ARG A 76 5.82 11.22 9.88
N LYS A 77 4.75 10.75 9.22
CA LYS A 77 3.62 10.07 9.86
C LYS A 77 3.54 8.59 9.54
N TRP A 78 4.39 8.09 8.63
CA TRP A 78 4.53 6.66 8.37
C TRP A 78 4.62 5.77 9.63
N PRO A 79 5.24 6.17 10.78
CA PRO A 79 5.30 5.29 11.94
C PRO A 79 3.91 4.96 12.50
N GLU A 80 2.92 5.83 12.30
CA GLU A 80 1.53 5.59 12.68
C GLU A 80 0.95 4.36 11.95
N TYR A 81 1.48 3.99 10.78
CA TYR A 81 1.01 2.85 9.99
C TYR A 81 1.42 1.49 10.57
N LEU A 82 2.42 1.45 11.45
CA LEU A 82 2.83 0.25 12.17
C LEU A 82 1.71 -0.32 13.04
N ASP A 83 0.79 0.53 13.49
CA ASP A 83 -0.39 0.12 14.26
C ASP A 83 -1.47 -0.60 13.42
N TYR A 84 -1.32 -0.64 12.09
CA TYR A 84 -2.32 -1.14 11.16
C TYR A 84 -1.85 -2.36 10.34
N CYS A 85 -0.70 -2.93 10.67
CA CYS A 85 -0.15 -4.07 9.96
C CYS A 85 0.65 -5.01 10.86
N GLU A 86 0.88 -6.21 10.34
CA GLU A 86 1.78 -7.21 10.92
C GLU A 86 3.13 -7.20 10.21
N ARG A 87 3.15 -6.76 8.94
CA ARG A 87 4.36 -6.49 8.16
C ARG A 87 4.28 -5.10 7.55
N PHE A 88 5.34 -4.33 7.70
CA PHE A 88 5.49 -3.00 7.11
C PHE A 88 6.69 -2.97 6.19
N PHE A 89 6.49 -2.50 4.96
CA PHE A 89 7.55 -2.28 3.99
C PHE A 89 7.54 -0.83 3.53
N PHE A 90 8.72 -0.27 3.29
CA PHE A 90 8.87 0.79 2.30
C PHE A 90 8.98 0.16 0.91
N ALA A 91 8.40 0.78 -0.11
CA ALA A 91 8.67 0.48 -1.51
C ALA A 91 9.27 1.70 -2.21
N VAL A 92 10.43 1.52 -2.83
CA VAL A 92 11.21 2.62 -3.41
C VAL A 92 11.75 2.26 -4.80
N PRO A 93 12.08 3.28 -5.61
CA PRO A 93 12.85 3.10 -6.84
C PRO A 93 14.14 2.30 -6.72
N ALA A 94 14.46 1.58 -7.80
CA ALA A 94 15.85 1.26 -8.11
C ALA A 94 16.69 2.56 -8.13
N GLY A 95 17.80 2.59 -7.40
CA GLY A 95 18.66 3.77 -7.25
C GLY A 95 18.24 4.77 -6.17
N PHE A 96 17.15 4.52 -5.43
CA PHE A 96 16.85 5.28 -4.22
C PHE A 96 17.95 5.05 -3.15
N PRO A 97 18.43 6.07 -2.41
CA PRO A 97 19.43 5.89 -1.37
C PRO A 97 18.82 5.22 -0.14
N VAL A 98 18.80 3.89 -0.12
CA VAL A 98 18.07 3.07 0.87
C VAL A 98 18.61 3.21 2.30
N GLU A 99 19.81 3.72 2.46
CA GLU A 99 20.50 3.94 3.73
C GLU A 99 19.82 5.03 4.57
N ILE A 100 19.01 5.91 3.95
CA ILE A 100 18.23 6.91 4.68
C ILE A 100 16.97 6.32 5.32
N LEU A 101 16.57 5.11 4.90
CA LEU A 101 15.36 4.46 5.39
C LEU A 101 15.65 3.75 6.72
N PRO A 102 14.68 3.69 7.65
CA PRO A 102 14.83 2.97 8.90
C PRO A 102 15.17 1.50 8.66
N ALA A 103 16.31 1.06 9.21
CA ALA A 103 16.90 -0.26 8.95
C ALA A 103 16.06 -1.42 9.49
N GLU A 104 15.21 -1.15 10.48
CA GLU A 104 14.37 -2.12 11.15
C GLU A 104 13.04 -2.41 10.42
N GLN A 105 12.77 -1.75 9.29
CA GLN A 105 11.58 -1.96 8.49
C GLN A 105 11.89 -2.74 7.21
N GLY A 106 10.88 -3.45 6.69
CA GLY A 106 11.02 -4.14 5.42
C GLY A 106 11.28 -3.16 4.27
N LEU A 107 11.94 -3.65 3.23
CA LEU A 107 12.26 -2.87 2.04
C LEU A 107 11.96 -3.67 0.78
N ILE A 108 11.15 -3.07 -0.08
CA ILE A 108 10.92 -3.49 -1.45
C ILE A 108 11.60 -2.47 -2.36
N VAL A 109 12.39 -2.96 -3.31
CA VAL A 109 12.91 -2.16 -4.42
C VAL A 109 12.17 -2.60 -5.67
N ALA A 110 11.75 -1.64 -6.47
CA ALA A 110 10.97 -1.91 -7.66
C ALA A 110 11.38 -1.04 -8.84
N ASP A 111 11.16 -1.56 -10.04
CA ASP A 111 11.10 -0.81 -11.28
C ASP A 111 9.64 -0.74 -11.79
N ARG A 112 9.42 -0.35 -13.05
CA ARG A 112 8.06 -0.15 -13.60
C ARG A 112 7.35 -1.47 -13.92
N PHE A 113 8.08 -2.58 -13.90
CA PHE A 113 7.63 -3.91 -14.29
C PHE A 113 7.54 -4.84 -13.08
N GLU A 114 8.61 -4.89 -12.29
CA GLU A 114 8.87 -5.88 -11.25
C GLU A 114 9.26 -5.23 -9.92
N ALA A 115 9.15 -6.02 -8.85
CA ALA A 115 9.53 -5.61 -7.51
C ALA A 115 10.17 -6.79 -6.77
N ALA A 116 11.09 -6.52 -5.85
CA ALA A 116 11.76 -7.52 -5.03
C ALA A 116 11.86 -7.06 -3.57
N ILE A 117 11.64 -7.99 -2.64
CA ILE A 117 11.98 -7.79 -1.23
C ILE A 117 13.50 -7.88 -1.10
N VAL A 118 14.15 -6.78 -0.73
CA VAL A 118 15.60 -6.74 -0.47
C VAL A 118 15.93 -6.74 1.02
N ARG A 119 14.93 -6.44 1.87
CA ARG A 119 15.00 -6.57 3.33
C ARG A 119 13.66 -7.04 3.86
N GLU A 120 13.67 -8.14 4.60
CA GLU A 120 12.47 -8.70 5.22
C GLU A 120 11.86 -7.75 6.27
N ALA A 121 10.53 -7.70 6.32
CA ALA A 121 9.83 -6.96 7.36
C ALA A 121 9.74 -7.79 8.66
N PRO A 122 10.01 -7.21 9.83
CA PRO A 122 9.75 -7.88 11.09
C PRO A 122 8.25 -8.18 11.23
N LEU A 123 7.95 -9.34 11.79
CA LEU A 123 6.57 -9.73 12.09
C LEU A 123 6.13 -9.09 13.41
N ARG A 124 5.01 -8.39 13.39
CA ARG A 124 4.37 -7.80 14.57
C ARG A 124 3.01 -8.44 14.81
N VAL A 125 2.62 -8.54 16.07
CA VAL A 125 1.29 -9.04 16.44
C VAL A 125 0.31 -7.87 16.42
N LEU A 126 -0.73 -8.00 15.60
CA LEU A 126 -1.82 -7.05 15.59
C LEU A 126 -2.92 -7.48 16.56
N ASN A 127 -3.49 -6.52 17.30
CA ASN A 127 -4.65 -6.77 18.14
C ASN A 127 -5.78 -7.45 17.31
N PRO A 128 -6.39 -8.56 17.77
CA PRO A 128 -7.38 -9.31 16.99
C PRO A 128 -8.59 -8.49 16.55
N ALA A 129 -9.10 -7.60 17.41
CA ALA A 129 -10.22 -6.73 17.06
C ALA A 129 -9.81 -5.69 16.00
N ARG A 130 -8.57 -5.19 16.06
CA ARG A 130 -8.03 -4.29 15.03
C ARG A 130 -7.83 -5.01 13.70
N ARG A 131 -7.26 -6.23 13.72
CA ARG A 131 -7.12 -7.08 12.53
C ARG A 131 -8.47 -7.30 11.85
N LYS A 132 -9.49 -7.74 12.61
CA LYS A 132 -10.86 -7.92 12.09
C LYS A 132 -11.42 -6.65 11.45
N ASN A 133 -11.26 -5.50 12.11
CA ASN A 133 -11.74 -4.23 11.58
C ASN A 133 -11.06 -3.84 10.26
N LEU A 134 -9.74 -4.07 10.15
CA LEU A 134 -8.97 -3.78 8.94
C LEU A 134 -9.31 -4.74 7.81
N THR A 135 -9.45 -6.03 8.09
CA THR A 135 -9.89 -7.02 7.09
C THR A 135 -11.27 -6.67 6.52
N LEU A 136 -12.24 -6.32 7.37
CA LEU A 136 -13.57 -5.90 6.92
C LEU A 136 -13.52 -4.62 6.07
N ARG A 137 -12.63 -3.68 6.44
CA ARG A 137 -12.44 -2.45 5.69
C ARG A 137 -11.83 -2.73 4.32
N PHE A 138 -10.74 -3.49 4.28
CA PHE A 138 -10.09 -3.94 3.05
C PHE A 138 -11.10 -4.61 2.10
N ALA A 139 -11.88 -5.57 2.61
CA ALA A 139 -12.88 -6.29 1.82
C ALA A 139 -13.95 -5.35 1.25
N ARG A 140 -14.49 -4.42 2.05
CA ARG A 140 -15.49 -3.45 1.58
C ARG A 140 -14.92 -2.49 0.55
N THR A 141 -13.70 -1.98 0.77
CA THR A 141 -13.04 -1.07 -0.19
C THR A 141 -12.74 -1.79 -1.51
N ALA A 142 -12.26 -3.03 -1.46
CA ALA A 142 -12.02 -3.83 -2.66
C ALA A 142 -13.32 -4.10 -3.44
N ALA A 143 -14.37 -4.55 -2.74
CA ALA A 143 -15.67 -4.85 -3.35
C ALA A 143 -16.31 -3.61 -3.98
N GLU A 144 -16.27 -2.47 -3.30
CA GLU A 144 -16.83 -1.22 -3.83
C GLU A 144 -16.09 -0.76 -5.09
N ARG A 145 -14.76 -0.86 -5.11
CA ARG A 145 -13.97 -0.51 -6.31
C ARG A 145 -14.20 -1.46 -7.47
N LEU A 146 -14.32 -2.76 -7.19
CA LEU A 146 -14.66 -3.75 -8.20
C LEU A 146 -16.04 -3.44 -8.79
N ARG A 147 -17.03 -3.18 -7.93
CA ARG A 147 -18.37 -2.76 -8.35
C ARG A 147 -18.31 -1.51 -9.24
N GLN A 148 -17.62 -0.45 -8.82
CA GLN A 148 -17.50 0.78 -9.61
C GLN A 148 -16.82 0.57 -10.97
N ARG A 149 -15.88 -0.39 -11.04
CA ARG A 149 -15.20 -0.75 -12.29
C ARG A 149 -16.13 -1.53 -13.22
N ASP A 150 -16.88 -2.48 -12.67
CA ASP A 150 -17.73 -3.39 -13.45
C ASP A 150 -19.10 -2.74 -13.79
N ASP A 151 -19.58 -1.81 -12.95
CA ASP A 151 -20.78 -1.00 -13.10
C ASP A 151 -20.53 0.45 -12.60
N PRO A 152 -20.11 1.37 -13.49
CA PRO A 152 -19.80 2.76 -13.14
C PRO A 152 -21.06 3.61 -12.87
N GLY A 153 -22.26 3.02 -12.92
CA GLY A 153 -23.51 3.70 -12.61
C GLY A 153 -23.58 4.22 -11.17
N PRO A 154 -24.48 5.20 -10.90
CA PRO A 154 -24.66 5.74 -9.56
C PRO A 154 -25.13 4.63 -8.62
N ALA A 155 -24.53 4.56 -7.43
CA ALA A 155 -25.08 3.71 -6.37
C ALA A 155 -26.46 4.25 -5.98
N PHE A 156 -27.48 3.40 -5.96
CA PHE A 156 -28.78 3.76 -5.41
C PHE A 156 -28.62 4.07 -3.92
N GLN A 157 -28.84 5.33 -3.54
CA GLN A 157 -28.81 5.74 -2.14
C GLN A 157 -30.09 5.27 -1.43
N GLY A 158 -29.96 4.71 -0.21
CA GLY A 158 -31.08 4.54 0.72
C GLY A 158 -31.59 3.12 0.97
N ALA A 159 -31.15 2.09 0.23
CA ALA A 159 -31.54 0.71 0.53
C ALA A 159 -30.63 0.11 1.60
N THR A 160 -31.10 0.03 2.84
CA THR A 160 -30.44 -0.82 3.86
C THR A 160 -30.86 -2.27 3.64
N LEU A 161 -29.94 -3.23 3.81
CA LEU A 161 -30.26 -4.66 3.74
C LEU A 161 -31.30 -5.08 4.81
N SER A 162 -31.52 -4.26 5.84
CA SER A 162 -32.56 -4.41 6.85
C SER A 162 -33.96 -3.96 6.41
N GLY A 163 -34.09 -3.31 5.24
CA GLY A 163 -35.35 -2.76 4.72
C GLY A 163 -35.99 -3.54 3.57
N VAL A 164 -35.34 -4.60 3.08
CA VAL A 164 -35.94 -5.49 2.07
C VAL A 164 -36.77 -6.54 2.80
N GLN A 165 -38.03 -6.21 3.13
CA GLN A 165 -39.01 -7.22 3.49
C GLN A 165 -39.20 -8.16 2.29
N ARG A 166 -39.16 -9.47 2.56
CA ARG A 166 -39.45 -10.52 1.57
C ARG A 166 -40.88 -10.43 1.07
#